data_AF-A0A549T5X7-F1
#
_entry.id   AF-A0A549T5X7-F1
#
_cell.length_a   1.000
_cell.length_b   1.000
_cell.length_c   1.000
_cell.angle_alpha   90.00
_cell.angle_beta   90.00
_cell.angle_gamma   90.00
#
_symmetry.space_group_name_H-M   'P 1'
#
loop_
_entity.id
_entity.type
_entity.pdbx_description
1 polymer ?
#
loop_
_entity_poly.entity_id
_entity_poly.type
_entity_poly.pdbx_seq_one_letter_code
_entity_poly.pdbx_strand_id
1 'polypeptide(L)'
;MNVSLTPELEQLVHQKVQTGRYTSASEVVREALRLMEERDRLEAWRKDEIRAQIAAGLESLRAGKGEDGEDVFDRLEAEIDAEEKLSAE
;
A
#
# COMPACT_ATOMS: atom_id res chain seq x y z
N MET A 1 -21.99 -6.98 22.41
CA MET A 1 -20.65 -7.56 22.58
C MET A 1 -19.91 -6.70 23.58
N ASN A 2 -19.31 -7.27 24.62
CA ASN A 2 -18.46 -6.54 25.55
C ASN A 2 -17.01 -6.81 25.18
N VAL A 3 -16.20 -5.76 25.06
CA VAL A 3 -14.81 -5.86 24.62
C VAL A 3 -13.96 -5.11 25.64
N SER A 4 -13.00 -5.80 26.23
CA SER A 4 -12.08 -5.16 27.18
C SER A 4 -10.98 -4.44 26.42
N LEU A 5 -10.78 -3.17 26.75
CA LEU A 5 -9.70 -2.36 26.20
C LEU A 5 -8.52 -2.34 27.20
N THR A 6 -7.31 -2.11 26.69
CA THR A 6 -6.20 -1.76 27.58
C THR A 6 -6.40 -0.35 28.12
N PRO A 7 -5.81 0.01 29.28
CA PRO A 7 -5.96 1.35 29.85
C PRO A 7 -5.59 2.48 28.87
N GLU A 8 -4.58 2.26 28.02
CA GLU A 8 -4.13 3.22 27.02
C GLU A 8 -5.19 3.45 25.93
N LEU A 9 -5.84 2.37 25.49
CA LEU A 9 -6.92 2.44 24.50
C LEU A 9 -8.18 3.08 25.09
N GLU A 10 -8.50 2.81 26.35
CA GLU A 10 -9.60 3.49 27.05
C GLU A 10 -9.35 5.00 27.12
N GLN A 11 -8.14 5.42 27.48
CA GLN A 11 -7.77 6.82 27.56
C GLN A 11 -7.87 7.50 26.19
N LEU A 12 -7.39 6.83 25.13
CA LEU A 12 -7.51 7.32 23.76
C LEU A 12 -8.97 7.51 23.33
N VAL A 13 -9.82 6.50 23.58
CA VAL A 13 -11.25 6.57 23.25
C VAL A 13 -11.93 7.68 24.04
N HIS A 14 -11.62 7.81 25.33
CA HIS A 14 -12.17 8.86 26.18
C HIS A 14 -11.78 10.25 25.66
N GLN A 15 -10.51 10.47 25.32
CA GLN A 15 -10.05 11.73 24.74
C GLN A 15 -10.79 12.06 23.43
N LYS A 16 -10.99 11.07 22.54
CA LYS A 16 -11.72 11.27 21.28
C LYS A 16 -13.17 11.69 21.52
N VAL A 17 -13.86 11.09 22.49
CA VAL A 17 -15.23 11.48 22.87
C VAL A 17 -15.24 12.90 23.49
N GLN A 18 -14.28 13.22 24.37
CA GLN A 18 -14.19 14.53 25.01
C GLN A 18 -14.04 15.70 24.03
N THR A 19 -13.44 15.47 22.86
CA THR A 19 -13.37 16.50 21.80
C THR A 19 -14.72 16.91 21.21
N GLY A 20 -15.79 16.19 21.55
CA GLY A 20 -17.14 16.40 21.01
C GLY A 20 -17.33 15.87 19.58
N ARG A 21 -16.28 15.33 18.96
CA ARG A 21 -16.34 14.74 17.61
C ARG A 21 -17.09 13.40 17.57
N TYR A 22 -17.17 12.70 18.70
CA TYR A 22 -17.86 11.41 18.82
C TYR A 22 -18.78 11.43 20.04
N THR A 23 -19.96 10.84 19.90
CA THR A 23 -21.02 10.84 20.92
C THR A 23 -20.84 9.71 21.94
N SER A 24 -20.10 8.66 21.57
CA SER A 24 -19.88 7.50 22.44
C SER A 24 -18.59 6.75 22.11
N ALA A 25 -18.09 5.98 23.09
CA ALA A 25 -16.99 5.04 22.88
C ALA A 25 -17.28 4.04 21.76
N SER A 26 -18.53 3.54 21.68
CA SER A 26 -18.93 2.61 20.62
C SER A 26 -18.86 3.22 19.22
N GLU A 27 -19.04 4.53 19.09
CA GLU A 27 -18.89 5.24 17.82
C GLU A 27 -17.42 5.33 17.40
N VAL A 28 -16.53 5.67 18.32
CA VAL A 28 -15.08 5.66 18.08
C VAL A 28 -14.61 4.28 17.63
N VAL A 29 -15.05 3.22 18.31
CA VAL A 29 -14.67 1.84 17.97
C VAL A 29 -15.21 1.43 16.60
N ARG A 30 -16.47 1.78 16.26
CA ARG A 30 -17.03 1.48 14.92
C ARG A 30 -16.23 2.17 13.81
N GLU A 31 -15.88 3.43 14.00
CA GLU A 31 -15.10 4.17 13.01
C GLU A 31 -13.69 3.59 12.87
N ALA A 32 -13.04 3.24 13.99
CA ALA A 32 -11.74 2.57 13.96
C ALA A 32 -11.78 1.23 13.20
N LEU A 33 -12.82 0.42 13.40
CA LEU A 33 -13.00 -0.84 12.67
C LEU A 33 -13.28 -0.63 11.19
N ARG A 34 -14.04 0.41 10.82
CA ARG A 34 -14.30 0.78 9.43
C ARG A 34 -13.01 1.17 8.70
N LEU A 35 -12.16 1.98 9.34
CA LEU A 35 -10.84 2.35 8.81
C LEU A 35 -9.90 1.14 8.70
N MET A 36 -9.97 0.23 9.66
CA MET A 36 -9.22 -1.03 9.62
C MET A 36 -9.64 -1.89 8.42
N GLU A 37 -10.94 -2.07 8.20
CA GLU A 37 -11.46 -2.81 7.05
C GLU A 37 -11.11 -2.15 5.71
N GLU A 38 -11.13 -0.82 5.63
CA GLU A 38 -10.69 -0.10 4.43
C GLU A 38 -9.21 -0.33 4.12
N ARG A 39 -8.34 -0.23 5.12
CA ARG A 39 -6.92 -0.55 4.96
C ARG A 39 -6.71 -2.01 4.54
N ASP A 40 -7.36 -2.95 5.21
CA ASP A 40 -7.21 -4.37 4.93
C ASP A 40 -7.68 -4.71 3.50
N ARG A 41 -8.73 -4.05 3.00
CA ARG A 41 -9.17 -4.15 1.59
C ARG A 41 -8.14 -3.59 0.62
N LEU A 42 -7.55 -2.43 0.90
CA LEU A 42 -6.50 -1.85 0.07
C LEU A 42 -5.25 -2.75 0.01
N GLU A 43 -4.85 -3.33 1.14
CA GLU A 43 -3.75 -4.28 1.19
C GLU A 43 -4.04 -5.57 0.42
N ALA A 44 -5.26 -6.09 0.53
CA ALA A 44 -5.69 -7.27 -0.24
C ALA A 44 -5.65 -6.98 -1.75
N TRP A 45 -6.21 -5.84 -2.18
CA TRP A 45 -6.19 -5.43 -3.57
C TRP A 45 -4.76 -5.28 -4.11
N ARG A 46 -3.87 -4.62 -3.35
CA ARG A 46 -2.45 -4.48 -3.72
C ARG A 46 -1.75 -5.82 -3.85
N LYS A 47 -2.04 -6.78 -2.97
CA LYS A 47 -1.47 -8.14 -3.06
C LYS A 47 -1.94 -8.86 -4.32
N ASP A 48 -3.21 -8.74 -4.66
CA ASP A 48 -3.77 -9.40 -5.83
C ASP A 48 -3.25 -8.78 -7.13
N GLU A 49 -3.09 -7.45 -7.18
CA GLU A 49 -2.45 -6.75 -8.30
C GLU A 49 -1.00 -7.21 -8.50
N ILE A 50 -0.20 -7.25 -7.43
CA ILE A 50 1.19 -7.74 -7.51
C ILE A 50 1.23 -9.18 -7.99
N ARG A 51 0.33 -10.05 -7.50
CA ARG A 51 0.23 -11.44 -7.96
C ARG A 51 -0.11 -11.54 -9.44
N ALA A 52 -1.03 -10.70 -9.92
CA ALA A 52 -1.39 -10.65 -11.34
C ALA A 52 -0.22 -10.22 -12.21
N GLN A 53 0.53 -9.18 -11.80
CA GLN A 53 1.73 -8.72 -12.50
C GLN A 53 2.82 -9.79 -12.55
N ILE A 54 3.08 -10.48 -11.44
CA ILE A 54 4.04 -11.60 -11.40
C ILE A 54 3.59 -12.73 -12.33
N ALA A 55 2.31 -13.10 -12.31
CA ALA A 55 1.78 -14.15 -13.17
C ALA A 55 1.94 -13.80 -14.66
N ALA A 56 1.60 -12.56 -15.05
CA ALA A 56 1.78 -12.05 -16.40
C ALA A 56 3.26 -12.04 -16.82
N GLY A 57 4.17 -11.60 -15.93
CA GLY A 57 5.61 -11.64 -16.17
C GLY A 57 6.14 -13.06 -16.40
N LEU A 58 5.71 -14.02 -15.57
CA LEU A 58 6.09 -15.43 -15.72
C LEU A 58 5.56 -16.05 -17.01
N GLU A 59 4.34 -15.69 -17.44
CA GLU A 59 3.80 -16.13 -18.73
C GLU A 59 4.61 -15.55 -19.90
N SER A 60 4.97 -14.27 -19.84
CA SER A 60 5.84 -13.62 -20.83
C SER A 60 7.20 -14.31 -20.94
N LEU A 61 7.83 -14.62 -19.79
CA LEU A 61 9.09 -15.36 -19.74
C LEU A 61 8.96 -16.76 -20.34
N ARG A 62 7.89 -17.51 -20.02
CA ARG A 62 7.62 -18.83 -20.62
C ARG A 62 7.39 -18.76 -22.12
N ALA A 63 6.82 -17.67 -22.62
CA ALA A 63 6.66 -17.40 -24.04
C ALA A 63 7.96 -16.96 -24.74
N GLY A 64 9.09 -16.91 -24.02
CA GLY A 64 10.40 -16.57 -24.57
C GLY A 64 10.61 -15.06 -24.78
N LYS A 65 9.77 -14.21 -24.18
CA LYS A 65 9.89 -12.75 -24.26
C LYS A 65 10.77 -12.15 -23.15
N GLY A 66 11.62 -12.96 -22.52
CA GLY A 66 12.61 -12.48 -21.57
C GLY A 66 13.75 -11.78 -22.31
N GLU A 67 14.28 -10.73 -21.71
CA GLU A 67 15.51 -10.06 -22.15
C GLU A 67 16.62 -10.37 -21.14
N ASP A 68 17.88 -10.30 -21.59
CA ASP A 68 19.01 -10.40 -20.68
C ASP A 68 19.05 -9.17 -19.75
N GLY A 69 19.29 -9.41 -18.46
CA GLY A 69 19.23 -8.34 -17.48
C GLY A 69 20.34 -7.30 -17.67
N GLU A 70 21.55 -7.73 -18.02
CA GLU A 70 22.71 -6.85 -18.19
C GLU A 70 22.49 -5.94 -19.41
N ASP A 71 22.03 -6.50 -20.52
CA ASP A 71 21.67 -5.73 -21.73
C ASP A 71 20.58 -4.68 -21.46
N VAL A 72 19.60 -4.99 -20.60
CA VAL A 72 18.52 -4.06 -20.23
C VAL A 72 19.04 -2.90 -19.39
N PHE A 73 19.90 -3.17 -18.40
CA PHE A 73 20.48 -2.13 -17.54
C PHE A 73 21.42 -1.21 -18.31
N ASP A 74 22.28 -1.78 -19.17
CA ASP A 74 23.19 -1.00 -20.01
C ASP A 74 22.42 -0.04 -20.94
N ARG A 75 21.30 -0.51 -21.51
CA ARG A 75 20.42 0.32 -22.34
C ARG A 75 19.76 1.45 -21.53
N LEU A 76 19.27 1.15 -20.33
CA LEU A 76 18.62 2.12 -19.44
C LEU A 76 19.59 3.22 -18.99
N GLU A 77 20.81 2.85 -18.62
CA GLU A 77 21.85 3.80 -18.21
C GLU A 77 22.24 4.73 -19.37
N ALA A 78 22.39 4.18 -20.58
CA ALA A 78 22.64 4.99 -21.78
C ALA A 78 21.49 5.96 -22.12
N GLU A 79 20.23 5.57 -21.86
CA GLU A 79 19.06 6.42 -22.08
C GLU A 79 18.99 7.57 -21.06
N ILE A 80 19.24 7.27 -19.77
CA ILE A 80 19.31 8.28 -18.69
C ILE A 80 20.43 9.29 -18.98
N ASP A 81 21.62 8.82 -19.32
CA ASP A 81 22.76 9.68 -19.67
C ASP A 81 22.49 10.58 -20.89
N ALA A 82 21.70 10.09 -21.84
CA ALA A 82 21.31 10.86 -23.01
C ALA A 82 20.28 11.96 -22.66
N GLU A 83 19.30 11.64 -21.81
CA GLU A 83 18.32 12.62 -21.32
C GLU A 83 18.98 13.71 -20.46
N GLU A 84 19.92 13.36 -19.59
CA GLU A 84 20.66 14.33 -18.78
C GLU A 84 21.46 15.30 -19.64
N LYS A 85 22.13 14.81 -20.68
CA LYS A 85 22.86 15.64 -21.65
C LYS A 85 21.94 16.56 -22.44
N LEU A 86 20.75 16.11 -22.80
CA LEU A 86 19.75 16.91 -23.52
C LEU A 86 19.14 18.02 -22.64
N SER A 87 19.08 17.81 -21.32
CA SER A 87 18.59 18.82 -20.38
C SER A 87 19.63 19.88 -19.97
N ALA A 88 20.91 19.62 -20.28
CA ALA A 88 22.04 20.48 -19.92
C ALA A 88 22.48 21.46 -21.02
N GLU A 89 21.91 21.36 -22.23
CA GLU A 89 22.03 22.33 -23.35
C GLU A 89 20.83 23.30 -23.40
#